data_AF-A0A955NKG8-F1
#
_entry.id   AF-A0A955NKG8-F1
#
_cell.length_a   1.000
_cell.length_b   1.000
_cell.length_c   1.000
_cell.angle_alpha   90.00
_cell.angle_beta   90.00
_cell.angle_gamma   90.00
#
_symmetry.space_group_name_H-M   'P 1'
#
loop_
_entity.id
_entity.type
_entity.pdbx_description
1 polymer ?
#
loop_
_entity_poly.entity_id
_entity_poly.type
_entity_poly.pdbx_seq_one_letter_code
_entity_poly.pdbx_strand_id
1 'polypeptide(L)'
;FEEIKAFNDGTIPRGLLTLNQEVTDCNAVIFDAANQFQGCIPGIHEILRRQGLLEGTWCLDPGEQLSPGQAEEIDRIYQSYPHLNDDAFVAEHLDTWLG
;
A
#
# COMPACT_ATOMS: atom_id res chain seq x y z
N PHE A 1 -14.43 -7.84 -6.11
CA PHE A 1 -14.61 -8.85 -7.17
C PHE A 1 -16.07 -9.03 -7.60
N GLU A 2 -17.04 -9.07 -6.68
CA GLU A 2 -18.46 -9.21 -7.07
C GLU A 2 -18.98 -8.04 -7.91
N GLU A 3 -18.56 -6.80 -7.62
CA GLU A 3 -18.87 -5.65 -8.47
C GLU A 3 -18.35 -5.83 -9.90
N ILE A 4 -17.11 -6.30 -10.09
CA ILE A 4 -16.52 -6.53 -11.42
C ILE A 4 -17.30 -7.59 -12.19
N LYS A 5 -17.72 -8.67 -11.54
CA LYS A 5 -18.52 -9.75 -12.16
C LYS A 5 -19.93 -9.30 -12.52
N ALA A 6 -20.47 -8.29 -11.85
CA ALA A 6 -21.80 -7.76 -12.13
C ALA A 6 -21.87 -7.04 -13.49
N PHE A 7 -20.74 -6.59 -14.04
CA PHE A 7 -20.66 -5.95 -15.36
C PHE A 7 -20.29 -6.97 -16.44
N ASN A 8 -21.31 -7.55 -17.09
CA ASN A 8 -21.16 -8.52 -18.19
C ASN A 8 -21.65 -7.99 -19.56
N ASP A 9 -21.90 -6.68 -19.66
CA ASP A 9 -22.44 -6.04 -20.88
C ASP A 9 -21.37 -5.38 -21.77
N GLY A 10 -20.09 -5.55 -21.40
CA GLY A 10 -18.95 -4.96 -22.12
C GLY A 10 -18.61 -3.52 -21.73
N THR A 11 -19.37 -2.91 -20.81
CA THR A 11 -19.14 -1.53 -20.35
C THR A 11 -18.45 -1.53 -18.99
N ILE A 12 -17.26 -0.91 -18.91
CA ILE A 12 -16.54 -0.78 -17.65
C ILE A 12 -16.99 0.50 -16.94
N PRO A 13 -17.44 0.45 -15.67
CA PRO A 13 -17.79 1.65 -14.91
C PRO A 13 -16.59 2.60 -14.78
N ARG A 14 -16.83 3.89 -14.98
CA ARG A 14 -15.77 4.91 -14.83
C ARG A 14 -15.13 4.90 -13.43
N GLY A 15 -15.92 4.71 -12.38
CA GLY A 15 -15.40 4.61 -11.01
C GLY A 15 -14.43 3.44 -10.83
N LEU A 16 -14.65 2.32 -11.52
CA LEU A 16 -13.75 1.17 -11.48
C LEU A 16 -12.43 1.46 -12.21
N LEU A 17 -12.47 2.22 -13.31
CA LEU A 17 -11.25 2.67 -14.01
C LEU A 17 -10.43 3.64 -13.14
N THR A 18 -11.09 4.58 -12.45
CA THR A 18 -10.44 5.49 -11.49
C THR A 18 -9.80 4.70 -10.35
N LEU A 19 -10.57 3.84 -9.69
CA LEU A 19 -10.05 3.00 -8.60
C LEU A 19 -8.87 2.13 -9.06
N ASN A 20 -8.93 1.58 -10.27
CA ASN A 20 -7.83 0.81 -10.82
C ASN A 20 -6.54 1.63 -10.91
N GLN A 21 -6.63 2.87 -11.39
CA GLN A 21 -5.48 3.77 -11.46
C GLN A 21 -4.91 4.09 -10.07
N GLU A 22 -5.77 4.40 -9.10
CA GLU A 22 -5.37 4.69 -7.71
C GLU A 22 -4.66 3.49 -7.07
N VAL A 23 -5.23 2.29 -7.19
CA VAL A 23 -4.63 1.05 -6.67
C VAL A 23 -3.30 0.73 -7.37
N THR A 24 -3.20 0.95 -8.68
CA THR A 24 -1.94 0.79 -9.41
C THR A 24 -0.87 1.77 -8.93
N ASP A 25 -1.23 3.03 -8.65
CA ASP A 25 -0.32 4.04 -8.10
C ASP A 25 0.16 3.65 -6.70
N CYS A 26 -0.75 3.26 -5.79
CA CYS A 26 -0.40 2.76 -4.46
C CYS A 26 0.59 1.59 -4.53
N ASN A 27 0.28 0.59 -5.36
CA ASN A 27 1.16 -0.57 -5.52
C ASN A 27 2.52 -0.20 -6.12
N ALA A 28 2.57 0.73 -7.08
CA ALA A 28 3.82 1.17 -7.68
C ALA A 28 4.75 1.84 -6.66
N VAL A 29 4.18 2.63 -5.74
CA VAL A 29 4.93 3.29 -4.66
C VAL A 29 5.35 2.30 -3.57
N ILE A 30 4.43 1.47 -3.07
CA ILE A 30 4.71 0.51 -1.98
C ILE A 30 5.76 -0.52 -2.42
N PHE A 31 5.61 -1.07 -3.62
CA PHE A 31 6.55 -2.07 -4.16
C PHE A 31 7.74 -1.45 -4.89
N ASP A 32 7.87 -0.12 -4.89
CA ASP A 32 9.03 0.58 -5.44
C ASP A 32 9.31 0.29 -6.92
N ALA A 33 8.25 0.27 -7.73
CA ALA A 33 8.34 -0.06 -9.15
C ALA A 33 9.28 0.89 -9.93
N ALA A 34 9.37 2.16 -9.52
CA ALA A 34 10.24 3.16 -10.12
C ALA A 34 11.74 2.85 -9.94
N ASN A 35 12.11 2.17 -8.86
CA ASN A 35 13.50 1.80 -8.55
C ASN A 35 13.74 0.29 -8.69
N GLN A 36 13.03 -0.35 -9.64
CA GLN A 36 13.21 -1.77 -9.94
C GLN A 36 12.98 -2.70 -8.73
N PHE A 37 12.05 -2.33 -7.85
CA PHE A 37 11.65 -3.08 -6.66
C PHE A 37 12.73 -3.18 -5.57
N GLN A 38 13.76 -2.33 -5.58
CA GLN A 38 14.83 -2.32 -4.57
C GLN A 38 14.31 -2.06 -3.16
N GLY A 39 13.33 -1.17 -3.02
CA GLY A 39 12.67 -0.82 -1.76
C GLY A 39 11.36 -1.57 -1.51
N CYS A 40 11.11 -2.69 -2.19
CA CYS A 40 9.83 -3.41 -2.10
C CYS A 40 9.53 -3.93 -0.69
N ILE A 41 10.44 -4.71 -0.10
CA ILE A 41 10.28 -5.22 1.27
C ILE A 41 10.25 -4.10 2.31
N PRO A 42 11.21 -3.15 2.34
CA PRO A 42 11.17 -2.07 3.32
C PRO A 42 9.98 -1.13 3.10
N GLY A 43 9.46 -1.01 1.87
CA GLY A 43 8.22 -0.30 1.54
C GLY A 43 7.00 -0.94 2.19
N ILE A 44 6.86 -2.26 2.12
CA ILE A 44 5.81 -3.00 2.86
C ILE A 44 6.00 -2.83 4.36
N HIS A 45 7.24 -2.95 4.85
CA HIS A 45 7.52 -2.76 6.27
C HIS A 45 7.18 -1.35 6.76
N GLU A 46 7.36 -0.32 5.93
CA GLU A 46 6.98 1.05 6.28
C GLU A 46 5.47 1.18 6.50
N ILE A 47 4.65 0.53 5.68
CA ILE A 47 3.19 0.46 5.89
C ILE A 47 2.87 -0.23 7.22
N LEU A 48 3.45 -1.41 7.46
CA LEU A 48 3.23 -2.17 8.69
C LEU A 48 3.74 -1.43 9.94
N ARG A 49 4.83 -0.66 9.81
CA ARG A 49 5.37 0.19 10.87
C ARG A 49 4.42 1.33 11.20
N ARG A 50 3.85 2.00 10.21
CA ARG A 50 2.81 3.03 10.40
C ARG A 50 1.58 2.46 11.11
N GLN A 51 1.23 1.23 10.78
CA GLN A 51 0.12 0.49 11.40
C GLN A 51 0.43 -0.03 12.81
N GLY A 52 1.68 0.07 13.29
CA GLY A 52 2.08 -0.44 14.61
C GLY A 52 2.30 -1.94 14.68
N LEU A 53 2.30 -2.64 13.54
CA LEU A 53 2.57 -4.08 13.45
C LEU A 53 4.08 -4.39 13.45
N LEU A 54 4.92 -3.42 13.08
CA LEU A 54 6.38 -3.49 13.13
C LEU A 54 6.96 -2.24 13.82
N GLU A 55 8.12 -2.40 14.46
CA GLU A 55 8.83 -1.27 15.10
C GLU A 55 9.69 -0.46 14.12
N GLY A 56 9.99 -1.03 12.94
CA GLY A 56 10.87 -0.42 11.94
C GLY A 56 10.85 -1.15 10.61
N THR A 57 11.64 -0.67 9.67
CA THR A 57 11.66 -1.15 8.28
C THR A 57 12.83 -2.10 7.98
N TRP A 58 13.39 -2.74 9.01
CA TRP A 58 14.60 -3.55 8.86
C TRP A 58 14.34 -4.80 8.02
N CYS A 59 15.30 -5.10 7.15
CA CYS A 59 15.31 -6.29 6.30
C CYS A 59 16.43 -7.25 6.74
N LEU A 60 16.37 -8.50 6.27
CA LEU A 60 17.43 -9.49 6.54
C LEU A 60 18.75 -9.08 5.88
N ASP A 61 18.69 -8.49 4.68
CA ASP A 61 19.82 -7.80 4.06
C ASP A 61 19.83 -6.33 4.54
N PRO A 62 20.88 -5.89 5.27
CA PRO A 62 20.99 -4.49 5.70
C PRO A 62 21.09 -3.49 4.54
N GLY A 63 21.46 -3.95 3.34
CA GLY A 63 21.48 -3.13 2.12
C GLY A 63 20.09 -2.86 1.55
N GLU A 64 19.09 -3.67 1.90
CA GLU A 64 17.72 -3.53 1.45
C GLU A 64 16.99 -2.48 2.32
N GLN A 65 16.91 -1.27 1.81
CA GLN A 65 16.34 -0.10 2.49
C GLN A 65 15.34 0.60 1.57
N LEU A 66 14.55 1.53 2.12
CA LEU A 66 13.68 2.37 1.32
C LEU A 66 14.52 3.11 0.26
N SER A 67 14.02 3.13 -0.96
CA SER A 67 14.64 3.92 -2.03
C SER A 67 14.53 5.41 -1.71
N PRO A 68 15.47 6.25 -2.19
CA PRO A 68 15.39 7.69 -2.02
C PRO A 68 14.04 8.25 -2.51
N GLY A 69 13.31 8.96 -1.65
CA GLY A 69 11.99 9.52 -1.98
C GLY A 69 10.80 8.59 -1.77
N GLN A 70 11.02 7.31 -1.46
CA GLN A 70 9.92 6.34 -1.35
C GLN A 70 9.02 6.62 -0.14
N ALA A 71 9.59 7.04 0.99
CA ALA A 71 8.81 7.39 2.18
C ALA A 71 7.87 8.58 1.90
N GLU A 72 8.36 9.59 1.18
CA GLU A 72 7.59 10.76 0.77
C GLU A 72 6.49 10.41 -0.24
N GLU A 73 6.76 9.47 -1.15
CA GLU A 73 5.74 8.95 -2.06
C GLU A 73 4.67 8.13 -1.31
N ILE A 74 5.05 7.38 -0.26
CA ILE A 74 4.10 6.71 0.62
C ILE A 74 3.21 7.76 1.31
N ASP A 75 3.78 8.87 1.80
CA ASP A 75 3.00 9.98 2.36
C ASP A 75 2.03 10.57 1.33
N ARG A 76 2.47 10.72 0.07
CA ARG A 76 1.64 11.22 -1.02
C ARG A 76 0.43 10.33 -1.28
N ILE A 77 0.61 9.00 -1.39
CA ILE A 77 -0.51 8.09 -1.68
C ILE A 77 -1.49 8.03 -0.50
N TYR A 78 -1.00 8.12 0.75
CA TYR A 78 -1.84 8.21 1.94
C TYR A 78 -2.75 9.45 1.92
N GLN A 79 -2.21 10.58 1.48
CA GLN A 79 -2.97 11.83 1.37
C GLN A 79 -3.90 11.83 0.15
N SER A 80 -3.46 11.25 -0.97
CA SER A 80 -4.19 11.27 -2.24
C SER A 80 -5.37 10.29 -2.22
N TYR A 81 -5.20 9.13 -1.57
CA TYR A 81 -6.16 8.03 -1.59
C TYR A 81 -6.41 7.49 -0.15
N PRO A 82 -6.95 8.32 0.76
CA PRO A 82 -7.15 7.93 2.15
C PRO A 82 -8.10 6.74 2.34
N HIS A 83 -8.89 6.39 1.31
CA HIS A 83 -9.79 5.23 1.29
C HIS A 83 -9.10 3.91 0.91
N LEU A 84 -7.81 3.91 0.58
CA LEU A 84 -7.06 2.72 0.13
C LEU A 84 -6.09 2.15 1.17
N ASN A 85 -6.14 2.62 2.42
CA ASN A 85 -5.40 2.02 3.53
C ASN A 85 -6.36 1.46 4.57
N ASP A 86 -5.88 0.47 5.32
CA ASP A 86 -6.66 -0.26 6.34
C ASP A 86 -6.33 0.19 7.77
N ASP A 87 -5.70 1.36 7.95
CA ASP A 87 -5.12 1.77 9.24
C ASP A 87 -6.16 1.80 10.37
N ALA A 88 -7.37 2.28 10.10
CA ALA A 88 -8.45 2.30 11.09
C ALA A 88 -8.88 0.89 11.53
N PHE A 89 -8.96 -0.04 10.58
CA PHE A 89 -9.31 -1.43 10.85
C PHE A 89 -8.19 -2.13 11.64
N VAL A 90 -6.93 -1.92 11.25
CA VAL A 90 -5.77 -2.49 11.93
C VAL A 90 -5.67 -1.96 13.37
N ALA A 91 -5.85 -0.65 13.56
CA ALA A 91 -5.84 -0.04 14.89
C ALA A 91 -6.91 -0.61 15.84
N GLU A 92 -8.10 -0.94 15.33
CA GLU A 92 -9.18 -1.54 16.12
C GLU A 92 -8.83 -2.96 16.64
N HIS A 93 -7.98 -3.70 15.92
CA HIS A 93 -7.72 -5.11 16.21
C HIS A 93 -6.31 -5.39 16.77
N LEU A 94 -5.45 -4.38 16.82
CA LEU A 94 -4.03 -4.53 17.15
C LEU A 94 -3.80 -5.22 18.52
N ASP A 95 -4.52 -4.77 19.54
CA ASP A 95 -4.45 -5.32 20.90
C ASP A 95 -4.86 -6.80 20.95
N THR A 96 -5.80 -7.21 20.09
CA THR A 96 -6.27 -8.61 20.04
C THR A 96 -5.23 -9.51 19.36
N TRP A 97 -4.46 -8.99 18.41
CA TRP A 97 -3.45 -9.76 17.69
C TRP A 97 -2.11 -9.85 18.42
N LEU A 98 -1.75 -8.83 19.20
CA LEU A 98 -0.45 -8.71 19.85
C LEU A 98 -0.49 -8.88 21.39
N GLY A 99 -1.68 -8.96 22.00
CA GLY A 99 -1.89 -9.22 23.44
C GLY A 99 -2.02 -10.69 23.79
#